data_AF-A0ABD2HUG4-F1
#
_entry.id   AF-A0ABD2HUG4-F1
#
_cell.length_a   1.000
_cell.length_b   1.000
_cell.length_c   1.000
_cell.angle_alpha   90.00
_cell.angle_beta   90.00
_cell.angle_gamma   90.00
#
_symmetry.space_group_name_H-M   'P 1'
#
loop_
_entity.id
_entity.type
_entity.pdbx_description
1 polymer ?
#
loop_
_entity_poly.entity_id
_entity_poly.type
_entity_poly.pdbx_seq_one_letter_code
_entity_poly.pdbx_strand_id
1 'polypeptide(L)'
;MPREENKDIEEERRAKTAYDLMRIRLKRLEKNIDKPVPIPTRREEPKPRPPPEFVRNVVGSSAAAGSAEFHIFRNNKRRELERLEYIEKMAVKDEKDKEFEERRKARRDEEEKKSAKKREKRLRQKARKKGAKRKKGGGDSSSNSSEGEEEEEANEEEEKGQNGEGDERSC
;
A
#
# COMPACT_ATOMS: atom_id res chain seq x y z
N MET A 1 29.67 5.50 -26.02
CA MET A 1 28.69 5.26 -27.10
C MET A 1 27.30 5.72 -26.65
N PRO A 2 26.95 7.02 -26.75
CA PRO A 2 25.61 7.53 -26.45
C PRO A 2 24.67 7.60 -27.67
N ARG A 3 25.13 7.22 -28.88
CA ARG A 3 24.34 7.38 -30.13
C ARG A 3 23.16 6.42 -30.28
N GLU A 4 23.19 5.24 -29.66
CA GLU A 4 22.13 4.23 -29.82
C GLU A 4 20.94 4.48 -28.90
N GLU A 5 21.19 4.88 -27.65
CA GLU A 5 20.12 5.25 -26.70
C GLU A 5 19.25 6.40 -27.22
N ASN A 6 19.83 7.35 -27.95
CA ASN A 6 19.11 8.45 -28.56
C ASN A 6 18.17 8.00 -29.70
N LYS A 7 18.54 6.96 -30.47
CA LYS A 7 17.70 6.41 -31.55
C LYS A 7 16.49 5.67 -30.99
N ASP A 8 16.68 4.93 -29.90
CA ASP A 8 15.58 4.19 -29.25
C ASP A 8 14.51 5.15 -28.70
N ILE A 9 14.92 6.30 -28.16
CA ILE A 9 14.00 7.33 -27.66
C ILE A 9 13.23 7.99 -28.81
N GLU A 10 13.87 8.22 -29.95
CA GLU A 10 13.20 8.73 -31.16
C GLU A 10 12.20 7.73 -31.75
N GLU A 11 12.51 6.43 -31.73
CA GLU A 11 11.60 5.37 -32.14
C GLU A 11 10.37 5.27 -31.22
N GLU A 12 10.54 5.36 -29.90
CA GLU A 12 9.42 5.41 -28.96
C GLU A 12 8.53 6.64 -29.18
N ARG A 13 9.11 7.81 -29.50
CA ARG A 13 8.35 9.03 -29.83
C ARG A 13 7.55 8.94 -31.13
N ARG A 14 7.93 8.04 -32.05
CA ARG A 14 7.25 7.84 -33.33
C ARG A 14 5.98 6.97 -33.22
N ALA A 15 5.78 6.30 -32.09
CA ALA A 15 4.62 5.45 -31.88
C ALA A 15 3.33 6.27 -31.73
N LYS A 16 2.25 5.83 -32.38
CA LYS A 16 0.94 6.51 -32.35
C LYS A 16 -0.05 5.87 -31.39
N THR A 17 0.10 4.57 -31.13
CA THR A 17 -0.80 3.78 -30.26
C THR A 17 -0.01 3.09 -29.15
N ALA A 18 -0.66 2.79 -28.02
CA ALA A 18 -0.04 2.06 -26.91
C ALA A 18 0.53 0.71 -27.33
N TYR A 19 -0.15 0.02 -28.27
CA TYR A 19 0.33 -1.23 -28.85
C TYR A 19 1.64 -1.06 -29.63
N ASP A 20 1.78 0.04 -30.38
CA ASP A 20 3.02 0.34 -31.12
C ASP A 20 4.20 0.60 -30.18
N LEU A 21 3.98 1.30 -29.07
CA LEU A 21 4.98 1.50 -28.02
C LEU A 21 5.47 0.17 -27.44
N MET A 22 4.54 -0.72 -27.11
CA MET A 22 4.86 -2.06 -26.61
C MET A 22 5.62 -2.87 -27.66
N ARG A 23 5.19 -2.83 -28.92
CA ARG A 23 5.86 -3.52 -30.03
C ARG A 23 7.29 -3.04 -30.25
N ILE A 24 7.55 -1.74 -30.16
CA ILE A 24 8.89 -1.16 -30.29
C ILE A 24 9.78 -1.60 -29.12
N ARG A 25 9.27 -1.54 -27.88
CA ARG A 25 10.00 -2.01 -26.69
C ARG A 25 10.31 -3.50 -26.73
N LEU A 26 9.36 -4.33 -27.18
CA LEU A 26 9.58 -5.77 -27.39
C LEU A 26 10.65 -6.03 -28.43
N LYS A 27 10.57 -5.40 -29.60
CA LYS A 27 11.62 -5.49 -30.64
C LYS A 27 13.00 -5.09 -30.11
N ARG A 28 13.06 -4.08 -29.23
CA ARG A 28 14.33 -3.66 -28.60
C ARG A 28 14.91 -4.73 -27.68
N LEU A 29 14.06 -5.41 -26.90
CA LEU A 29 14.46 -6.52 -26.04
C LEU A 29 14.86 -7.76 -26.87
N GLU A 30 14.13 -8.06 -27.94
CA GLU A 30 14.40 -9.17 -28.87
C GLU A 30 15.70 -9.00 -29.66
N LYS A 31 16.19 -7.77 -29.88
CA LYS A 31 17.51 -7.54 -30.51
C LYS A 31 18.67 -8.16 -29.70
N ASN A 32 18.52 -8.31 -28.38
CA ASN A 32 19.57 -8.83 -27.49
C ASN A 32 18.97 -9.82 -26.47
N ILE A 33 18.58 -11.00 -26.93
CA ILE A 33 17.90 -12.02 -26.11
C ILE A 33 18.78 -12.56 -24.97
N ASP A 34 20.09 -12.69 -25.21
CA ASP A 34 21.03 -13.24 -24.22
C ASP A 34 21.33 -12.27 -23.06
N LYS A 35 20.98 -10.98 -23.19
CA LYS A 35 21.23 -9.98 -22.16
C LYS A 35 20.07 -9.96 -21.16
N PRO A 36 20.30 -10.24 -19.86
CA PRO A 36 19.25 -10.17 -18.86
C PRO A 36 18.73 -8.73 -18.73
N VAL A 37 17.40 -8.58 -18.69
CA VAL A 37 16.75 -7.28 -18.59
C VAL A 37 16.81 -6.78 -17.14
N PRO A 38 17.31 -5.54 -16.88
CA PRO A 38 17.33 -5.00 -15.53
C PRO A 38 15.92 -4.60 -15.10
N ILE A 39 15.29 -5.42 -14.26
CA ILE A 39 14.02 -5.09 -13.62
C ILE A 39 14.32 -4.11 -12.47
N PRO A 40 13.72 -2.90 -12.46
CA PRO A 40 13.96 -1.95 -11.38
C PRO A 40 13.43 -2.52 -10.07
N THR A 41 14.30 -2.63 -9.07
CA THR A 41 13.89 -2.97 -7.71
C THR A 41 13.18 -1.79 -7.05
N ARG A 42 12.44 -2.06 -5.97
CA ARG A 42 11.77 -1.00 -5.20
C ARG A 42 12.83 -0.01 -4.70
N ARG A 43 12.63 1.27 -4.99
CA ARG A 43 13.50 2.34 -4.50
C ARG A 43 13.42 2.41 -2.98
N GLU A 44 14.57 2.40 -2.32
CA GLU A 44 14.65 2.67 -0.89
C GLU A 44 14.41 4.15 -0.63
N GLU A 45 13.74 4.45 0.49
CA GLU A 45 13.56 5.83 0.94
C GLU A 45 14.91 6.42 1.33
N PRO A 46 15.19 7.69 1.00
CA PRO A 46 16.48 8.31 1.30
C PRO A 46 16.67 8.39 2.82
N LYS A 47 17.69 7.69 3.33
CA LYS A 47 18.05 7.69 4.75
C LYS A 47 19.24 8.63 5.00
N PRO A 48 19.28 9.33 6.15
CA PRO A 48 20.47 10.08 6.54
C PRO A 48 21.67 9.13 6.63
N ARG A 49 22.83 9.59 6.18
CA ARG A 49 24.05 8.80 6.24
C ARG A 49 24.43 8.55 7.70
N PRO A 50 24.89 7.35 8.07
CA PRO A 50 25.37 7.09 9.42
C PRO A 50 26.55 8.01 9.75
N PRO A 51 26.69 8.44 11.02
CA PRO A 51 27.85 9.20 11.45
C PRO A 51 29.12 8.37 11.27
N PRO A 52 30.26 9.00 10.88
CA PRO A 52 31.53 8.29 10.80
C PRO A 52 31.98 7.85 12.20
N GLU A 53 32.53 6.66 12.32
CA GLU A 53 32.98 6.10 13.62
C GLU A 53 34.12 6.90 14.24
N PHE A 54 35.09 7.32 13.41
CA PHE A 54 36.26 8.07 13.86
C PHE A 54 36.47 9.32 13.02
N VAL A 55 36.56 10.47 13.70
CA VAL A 55 37.02 11.72 13.09
C VAL A 55 38.53 11.82 13.31
N ARG A 56 39.31 11.75 12.24
CA ARG A 56 40.78 11.72 12.31
C ARG A 56 41.41 13.10 12.51
N ASN A 57 40.73 14.16 12.08
CA ASN A 57 41.29 15.51 12.00
C ASN A 57 40.67 16.41 13.09
N VAL A 58 40.77 16.01 14.35
CA VAL A 58 40.27 16.80 15.48
C VAL A 58 41.39 17.71 15.98
N VAL A 59 41.15 19.02 15.94
CA VAL A 59 42.03 20.02 16.57
C VAL A 59 41.89 19.94 18.10
N GLY A 60 42.97 20.23 18.83
CA GLY A 60 43.00 20.11 20.29
C GLY A 60 41.92 20.95 20.99
N SER A 61 41.46 20.53 22.17
CA SER A 61 40.31 21.14 22.86
C SER A 61 40.51 22.61 23.24
N SER A 62 41.76 23.06 23.37
CA SER A 62 42.13 24.45 23.67
C SER A 62 42.60 25.22 22.42
N ALA A 63 42.54 24.62 21.23
CA ALA A 63 42.91 25.30 19.99
C ALA A 63 41.88 26.41 19.67
N ALA A 64 42.35 27.54 19.16
CA ALA A 64 41.48 28.63 18.72
C ALA A 64 40.68 28.22 17.47
N ALA A 65 39.52 28.86 17.26
CA ALA A 65 38.67 28.60 16.10
C ALA A 65 39.43 28.85 14.79
N GLY A 66 39.64 27.77 14.02
CA GLY A 66 40.26 27.84 12.70
C GLY A 66 39.29 28.34 11.62
N SER A 67 39.82 28.74 10.46
CA SER A 67 39.01 29.20 9.32
C SER A 67 38.06 28.13 8.76
N ALA A 68 38.35 26.84 8.95
CA ALA A 68 37.52 25.74 8.49
C ALA A 68 36.37 25.38 9.47
N GLU A 69 36.44 25.83 10.73
CA GLU A 69 35.51 25.40 11.79
C GLU A 69 34.07 25.82 11.47
N PHE A 70 33.89 27.01 10.88
CA PHE A 70 32.59 27.48 10.42
C PHE A 70 31.94 26.53 9.40
N HIS A 71 32.71 26.04 8.42
CA HIS A 71 32.19 25.14 7.40
C HIS A 71 31.89 23.75 7.96
N ILE A 72 32.68 23.28 8.93
CA ILE A 72 32.44 22.03 9.64
C ILE A 72 31.11 22.12 10.39
N PHE A 73 30.90 23.17 11.20
CA PHE A 73 29.65 23.41 11.91
C PHE A 73 28.45 23.49 10.96
N ARG A 74 28.54 24.26 9.87
CA ARG A 74 27.46 24.40 8.89
C ARG A 74 27.06 23.06 8.28
N ASN A 75 28.03 22.22 7.91
CA ASN A 75 27.78 20.90 7.32
C ASN A 75 27.20 19.93 8.37
N ASN A 76 27.70 19.98 9.61
CA ASN A 76 27.19 19.16 10.71
C ASN A 76 25.75 19.54 11.06
N LYS A 77 25.45 20.84 11.22
CA LYS A 77 24.11 21.35 11.48
C LYS A 77 23.13 20.92 10.39
N ARG A 78 23.51 21.04 9.11
CA ARG A 78 22.67 20.58 8.00
C ARG A 78 22.37 19.08 8.11
N ARG A 79 23.40 18.26 8.31
CA ARG A 79 23.24 16.81 8.46
C ARG A 79 22.34 16.45 9.64
N GLU A 80 22.47 17.18 10.75
CA GLU A 80 21.67 16.94 11.95
C GLU A 80 20.22 17.34 11.75
N LEU A 81 19.94 18.49 11.13
CA LEU A 81 18.57 18.89 10.78
C LEU A 81 17.92 17.88 9.82
N GLU A 82 18.63 17.46 8.77
CA GLU A 82 18.15 16.42 7.85
C GLU A 82 17.85 15.10 8.58
N ARG A 83 18.67 14.74 9.58
CA ARG A 83 18.47 13.55 10.42
C ARG A 83 17.23 13.69 11.31
N LEU A 84 17.04 14.83 11.96
CA LEU A 84 15.88 15.10 12.82
C LEU A 84 14.58 15.09 12.00
N GLU A 85 14.58 15.80 10.87
CA GLU A 85 13.43 15.79 9.95
C GLU A 85 13.09 14.38 9.44
N TYR A 86 14.11 13.55 9.16
CA TYR A 86 13.89 12.16 8.76
C TYR A 86 13.21 11.36 9.88
N ILE A 87 13.68 11.50 11.13
CA ILE A 87 13.10 10.81 12.28
C ILE A 87 11.65 11.22 12.50
N GLU A 88 11.36 12.52 12.46
CA GLU A 88 10.00 13.04 12.61
C GLU A 88 9.07 12.54 11.49
N LYS A 89 9.53 12.58 10.23
CA LYS A 89 8.76 12.08 9.08
C LYS A 89 8.47 10.58 9.19
N MET A 90 9.46 9.78 9.62
CA MET A 90 9.28 8.35 9.83
C MET A 90 8.30 8.07 10.97
N ALA A 91 8.40 8.77 12.10
CA ALA A 91 7.48 8.61 13.23
C ALA A 91 6.03 8.88 12.81
N VAL A 92 5.77 10.00 12.13
CA VAL A 92 4.44 10.36 11.62
C VAL A 92 3.91 9.33 10.61
N LYS A 93 4.79 8.78 9.77
CA LYS A 93 4.40 7.75 8.80
C LYS A 93 4.04 6.44 9.52
N ASP A 94 4.87 6.00 10.45
CA ASP A 94 4.65 4.76 11.21
C ASP A 94 3.37 4.83 12.06
N GLU A 95 3.04 5.99 12.64
CA GLU A 95 1.78 6.23 13.34
C GLU A 95 0.58 6.08 12.40
N LYS A 96 0.60 6.76 11.24
CA LYS A 96 -0.48 6.68 10.24
C LYS A 96 -0.64 5.28 9.66
N ASP A 97 0.47 4.58 9.43
CA ASP A 97 0.45 3.21 8.91
C ASP A 97 -0.18 2.25 9.95
N LYS A 98 0.16 2.41 11.25
CA LYS A 98 -0.48 1.65 12.34
C LYS A 98 -1.98 1.92 12.44
N GLU A 99 -2.38 3.18 12.46
CA GLU A 99 -3.81 3.56 12.50
C GLU A 99 -4.58 2.99 11.31
N PHE A 100 -3.99 3.05 10.11
CA PHE A 100 -4.58 2.49 8.91
C PHE A 100 -4.73 0.96 9.00
N GLU A 101 -3.70 0.27 9.48
CA GLU A 101 -3.73 -1.18 9.67
C GLU A 101 -4.78 -1.61 10.69
N GLU A 102 -4.88 -0.91 11.82
CA GLU A 102 -5.88 -1.17 12.86
C GLU A 102 -7.29 -0.95 12.32
N ARG A 103 -7.53 0.17 11.63
CA ARG A 103 -8.83 0.44 10.99
C ARG A 103 -9.20 -0.63 9.95
N ARG A 104 -8.22 -1.10 9.16
CA ARG A 104 -8.42 -2.15 8.16
C ARG A 104 -8.73 -3.49 8.81
N LYS A 105 -8.04 -3.85 9.91
CA LYS A 105 -8.29 -5.08 10.67
C LYS A 105 -9.68 -5.05 11.30
N ALA A 106 -10.06 -3.96 11.97
CA ALA A 106 -11.39 -3.79 12.56
C ALA A 106 -12.50 -3.98 11.52
N ARG A 107 -12.38 -3.34 10.35
CA ARG A 107 -13.35 -3.50 9.26
C ARG A 107 -13.44 -4.95 8.76
N ARG A 108 -12.29 -5.61 8.57
CA ARG A 108 -12.25 -7.01 8.14
C ARG A 108 -12.94 -7.90 9.18
N ASP A 109 -12.67 -7.71 10.46
CA ASP A 109 -13.26 -8.51 11.53
C ASP A 109 -14.79 -8.30 11.62
N GLU A 110 -15.27 -7.07 11.42
CA GLU A 110 -16.71 -6.79 11.35
C GLU A 110 -17.38 -7.46 10.15
N GLU A 111 -16.76 -7.39 8.97
CA GLU A 111 -17.25 -8.05 7.75
C GLU A 111 -17.25 -9.59 7.91
N GLU A 112 -16.21 -10.15 8.54
CA GLU A 112 -16.10 -11.57 8.84
C GLU A 112 -17.14 -12.02 9.87
N LYS A 113 -17.38 -11.23 10.93
CA LYS A 113 -18.46 -11.50 11.91
C LYS A 113 -19.83 -11.48 11.24
N LYS A 114 -20.12 -10.47 10.40
CA LYS A 114 -21.39 -10.37 9.65
C LYS A 114 -21.54 -11.56 8.69
N SER A 115 -20.49 -11.92 7.97
CA SER A 115 -20.46 -13.03 7.02
C SER A 115 -20.59 -14.39 7.71
N ALA A 116 -19.93 -14.59 8.85
CA ALA A 116 -20.00 -15.81 9.66
C ALA A 116 -21.43 -16.03 10.19
N LYS A 117 -22.06 -14.99 10.75
CA LYS A 117 -23.47 -15.05 11.18
C LYS A 117 -24.40 -15.44 10.02
N LYS A 118 -24.25 -14.82 8.85
CA LYS A 118 -25.04 -15.17 7.65
C LYS A 118 -24.77 -16.60 7.16
N ARG A 119 -23.51 -17.05 7.21
CA ARG A 119 -23.10 -18.41 6.83
C ARG A 119 -23.68 -19.46 7.77
N GLU A 120 -23.65 -19.22 9.07
CA GLU A 120 -24.22 -20.11 10.08
C GLU A 120 -25.74 -20.25 9.91
N LYS A 121 -26.46 -19.14 9.71
CA LYS A 121 -27.90 -19.16 9.40
C LYS A 121 -28.19 -20.05 8.17
N ARG A 122 -27.43 -19.87 7.08
CA ARG A 122 -27.58 -20.68 5.85
C ARG A 122 -27.26 -22.16 6.08
N LEU A 123 -26.23 -22.49 6.87
CA LEU A 123 -25.88 -23.87 7.20
C LEU A 123 -26.98 -24.55 8.04
N ARG A 124 -27.54 -23.83 9.04
CA ARG A 124 -28.65 -24.33 9.85
C ARG A 124 -29.91 -24.58 9.01
N GLN A 125 -30.25 -23.68 8.09
CA GLN A 125 -31.35 -23.87 7.15
C GLN A 125 -31.11 -25.07 6.21
N LYS A 126 -29.90 -25.21 5.64
CA LYS A 126 -29.53 -26.37 4.80
C LYS A 126 -29.64 -27.69 5.58
N ALA A 127 -29.18 -27.72 6.83
CA ALA A 127 -29.28 -28.89 7.70
C ALA A 127 -30.74 -29.27 7.99
N ARG A 128 -31.60 -28.27 8.29
CA ARG A 128 -33.05 -28.47 8.46
C ARG A 128 -33.71 -29.03 7.21
N LYS A 129 -33.46 -28.44 6.02
CA LYS A 129 -33.99 -28.91 4.74
C LYS A 129 -33.54 -30.35 4.41
N LYS A 130 -32.26 -30.68 4.64
CA LYS A 130 -31.73 -32.05 4.46
C LYS A 130 -32.37 -33.03 5.44
N GLY A 131 -32.56 -32.65 6.70
CA GLY A 131 -33.25 -33.48 7.71
C GLY A 131 -34.72 -33.75 7.35
N ALA A 132 -35.44 -32.73 6.87
CA ALA A 132 -36.81 -32.88 6.39
C ALA A 132 -36.90 -33.81 5.17
N LYS A 133 -36.00 -33.66 4.19
CA LYS A 133 -35.93 -34.55 3.00
C LYS A 133 -35.62 -36.01 3.37
N ARG A 134 -34.80 -36.26 4.41
CA ARG A 134 -34.52 -37.61 4.91
C ARG A 134 -35.70 -38.22 5.68
N LYS A 135 -36.45 -37.41 6.45
CA LYS A 135 -37.66 -37.87 7.16
C LYS A 135 -38.84 -38.16 6.22
N LYS A 136 -38.91 -37.49 5.06
CA LYS A 136 -40.02 -37.65 4.09
C LYS A 136 -39.85 -38.85 3.13
N GLY A 137 -38.90 -39.75 3.40
CA GLY A 137 -38.62 -40.92 2.57
C GLY A 137 -37.80 -40.55 1.32
N GLY A 138 -36.68 -41.25 1.12
CA GLY A 138 -35.83 -41.08 -0.06
C GLY A 138 -36.53 -41.57 -1.32
N GLY A 139 -37.35 -40.72 -1.93
CA GLY A 139 -37.83 -40.87 -3.30
C GLY A 139 -36.98 -40.03 -4.23
N ASP A 140 -36.31 -40.70 -5.16
CA ASP A 140 -35.60 -40.14 -6.30
C ASP A 140 -36.48 -39.13 -7.06
N SER A 141 -35.93 -37.95 -7.34
CA SER A 141 -36.30 -37.14 -8.50
C SER A 141 -35.39 -35.92 -8.61
N SER A 142 -34.62 -35.91 -9.69
CA SER A 142 -34.06 -34.75 -10.33
C SER A 142 -35.17 -33.74 -10.70
N SER A 143 -35.17 -32.56 -10.10
CA SER A 143 -35.78 -31.39 -10.76
C SER A 143 -35.20 -30.09 -10.23
N ASN A 144 -34.68 -29.34 -11.17
CA ASN A 144 -34.23 -27.96 -11.06
C ASN A 144 -35.39 -27.04 -10.65
N SER A 145 -35.06 -25.88 -10.11
CA SER A 145 -35.91 -24.68 -9.95
C SER A 145 -36.88 -24.63 -8.76
N SER A 146 -36.57 -23.71 -7.83
CA SER A 146 -37.48 -22.64 -7.39
C SER A 146 -36.74 -21.84 -6.32
N GLU A 147 -36.14 -20.75 -6.79
CA GLU A 147 -35.84 -19.55 -6.03
C GLU A 147 -37.03 -19.26 -5.09
N GLY A 148 -36.76 -19.17 -3.79
CA GLY A 148 -37.72 -18.82 -2.76
C GLY A 148 -37.03 -17.83 -1.86
N GLU A 149 -37.09 -16.57 -2.28
CA GLU A 149 -36.76 -15.40 -1.48
C GLU A 149 -37.71 -15.39 -0.28
N GLU A 150 -37.19 -15.81 0.87
CA GLU A 150 -37.76 -15.44 2.16
C GLU A 150 -36.85 -14.34 2.71
N GLU A 151 -37.22 -13.10 2.37
CA GLU A 151 -36.80 -11.90 3.09
C GLU A 151 -37.33 -12.01 4.52
N GLU A 152 -36.43 -12.25 5.48
CA GLU A 152 -36.70 -11.91 6.87
C GLU A 152 -35.79 -10.75 7.26
N GLU A 153 -36.43 -9.58 7.30
CA GLU A 153 -36.08 -8.31 7.93
C GLU A 153 -34.97 -8.44 8.99
N ALA A 154 -33.83 -7.85 8.65
CA ALA A 154 -32.78 -7.56 9.61
C ALA A 154 -33.17 -6.26 10.32
N ASN A 155 -33.65 -6.36 11.55
CA ASN A 155 -33.84 -5.23 12.44
C ASN A 155 -32.46 -4.56 12.68
N GLU A 156 -32.25 -3.42 12.04
CA GLU A 156 -31.10 -2.53 12.25
C GLU A 156 -31.42 -1.60 13.42
N GLU A 157 -30.81 -1.83 14.57
CA GLU A 157 -30.76 -0.80 15.61
C GLU A 157 -29.74 0.25 15.19
N GLU A 158 -30.26 1.41 14.77
CA GLU A 158 -29.54 2.67 14.63
C GLU A 158 -28.91 3.06 15.97
N GLU A 159 -27.59 3.16 16.04
CA GLU A 159 -26.93 3.97 17.07
C GLU A 159 -26.87 5.42 16.58
N LYS A 160 -27.78 6.25 17.10
CA LYS A 160 -27.74 7.70 16.94
C LYS A 160 -26.57 8.29 17.74
N GLY A 161 -25.57 8.80 17.03
CA GLY A 161 -24.65 9.82 17.53
C GLY A 161 -24.94 11.16 16.86
N GLN A 162 -25.58 12.08 17.58
CA GLN A 162 -25.91 13.44 17.13
C GLN A 162 -24.68 14.36 17.12
N ASN A 163 -24.55 15.10 16.00
CA ASN A 163 -24.31 16.54 15.84
C ASN A 163 -23.16 17.28 16.58
N GLY A 164 -22.36 17.98 15.76
CA GLY A 164 -21.80 19.32 16.01
C GLY A 164 -21.37 19.91 14.65
N GLU A 165 -22.23 20.72 14.02
CA GLU A 165 -22.02 22.18 13.80
C GLU A 165 -20.62 22.50 13.22
N GLY A 166 -20.45 22.86 11.95
CA GLY A 166 -21.06 24.03 11.30
C GLY A 166 -20.16 25.25 11.52
N ASP A 167 -19.11 25.43 10.72
CA ASP A 167 -18.37 26.69 10.68
C ASP A 167 -18.01 27.06 9.23
N GLU A 168 -18.95 27.74 8.58
CA GLU A 168 -18.66 28.69 7.51
C GLU A 168 -18.13 29.99 8.15
N ARG A 169 -16.81 30.21 8.12
CA ARG A 169 -16.22 31.55 8.25
C ARG A 169 -15.03 31.73 7.32
N SER A 170 -15.29 32.43 6.21
CA SER A 170 -14.58 33.65 5.80
C SER A 170 -13.05 33.70 5.98
N CYS A 171 -12.33 33.49 4.87
CA CYS A 171 -11.41 34.48 4.24
C CYS A 171 -10.77 33.88 2.98
#